data_AF-A0A1S8NDK4-F1
#
_entry.id   AF-A0A1S8NDK4-F1
#
_cell.length_a   1.000
_cell.length_b   1.000
_cell.length_c   1.000
_cell.angle_alpha   90.00
_cell.angle_beta   90.00
_cell.angle_gamma   90.00
#
_symmetry.space_group_name_H-M   'P 1'
#
loop_
_entity.id
_entity.type
_entity.pdbx_description
1 polymer ?
#
loop_
_entity_poly.entity_id
_entity_poly.type
_entity_poly.pdbx_seq_one_letter_code
_entity_poly.pdbx_strand_id
1 'polypeptide(L)'
;MDKKNFIISDIREIIERNYGIGIIKEINRILEGASSECFHIITKEGEYLFKDIEMIFMNHPDKEPLINNLLSKNGIPVSEFYKTKNGEYLLEYSGHTFHLQSFIKGKILEVNTAPKWFMKESAEMLGKIHKVLEGFSLLTSGIGKEFFEFITPEAAKISYEKSVNMQILSALMEK
;
A
#
# COMPACT_ATOMS: atom_id res chain seq x y z
N MET A 1 16.50 8.21 17.21
CA MET A 1 15.91 9.56 17.17
C MET A 1 14.42 9.34 17.14
N ASP A 2 13.69 9.89 18.10
CA ASP A 2 12.24 9.70 18.16
C ASP A 2 11.59 10.40 16.96
N LYS A 3 10.69 9.68 16.28
CA LYS A 3 9.91 10.17 15.15
C LYS A 3 9.02 11.33 15.61
N LYS A 4 8.95 12.41 14.82
CA LYS A 4 8.07 13.55 15.11
C LYS A 4 6.62 13.14 14.83
N ASN A 5 5.73 13.34 15.79
CA ASN A 5 4.29 13.23 15.52
C ASN A 5 3.83 14.45 14.70
N PHE A 6 3.20 14.21 13.55
CA PHE A 6 2.71 15.25 12.66
C PHE A 6 1.23 15.54 12.86
N ILE A 7 0.88 16.82 12.88
CA ILE A 7 -0.51 17.27 12.70
C ILE A 7 -0.76 17.62 11.23
N ILE A 8 -2.03 17.78 10.85
CA ILE A 8 -2.43 18.02 9.44
C ILE A 8 -1.73 19.24 8.82
N SER A 9 -1.47 20.30 9.59
CA SER A 9 -0.75 21.47 9.10
C SER A 9 0.72 21.16 8.78
N ASP A 10 1.38 20.29 9.55
CA ASP A 10 2.74 19.85 9.22
C ASP A 10 2.74 19.08 7.89
N ILE A 11 1.79 18.15 7.71
CA ILE A 11 1.66 17.34 6.49
C ILE A 11 1.44 18.24 5.27
N ARG A 12 0.57 19.25 5.40
CA ARG A 12 0.35 20.25 4.35
C ARG A 12 1.64 20.97 3.96
N GLU A 13 2.38 21.47 4.94
CA GLU A 13 3.63 22.19 4.71
C GLU A 13 4.69 21.30 4.04
N ILE A 14 4.81 20.05 4.48
CA ILE A 14 5.72 19.07 3.89
C ILE A 14 5.38 18.85 2.42
N ILE A 15 4.10 18.64 2.09
CA ILE A 15 3.68 18.37 0.71
C ILE A 15 3.84 19.61 -0.16
N GLU A 16 3.34 20.78 0.25
CA GLU A 16 3.38 22.01 -0.54
C GLU A 16 4.83 22.47 -0.81
N ARG A 17 5.75 22.24 0.13
CA ARG A 17 7.18 22.50 -0.08
C ARG A 17 7.80 21.55 -1.08
N ASN A 18 7.54 20.26 -0.97
CA ASN A 18 8.31 19.23 -1.66
C ASN A 18 7.68 18.72 -2.97
N TYR A 19 6.39 18.93 -3.21
CA TYR A 19 5.68 18.39 -4.37
C TYR A 19 4.96 19.48 -5.17
N GLY A 20 4.82 19.23 -6.47
CA GLY A 20 4.17 20.14 -7.44
C GLY A 20 2.76 19.69 -7.81
N ILE A 21 1.93 19.29 -6.84
CA ILE A 21 0.60 18.69 -7.11
C ILE A 21 -0.58 19.68 -7.10
N GLY A 22 -0.29 20.98 -7.04
CA GLY A 22 -1.30 22.03 -7.01
C GLY A 22 -1.75 22.42 -5.60
N ILE A 23 -2.85 23.18 -5.52
CA ILE A 23 -3.33 23.74 -4.26
C ILE A 23 -4.13 22.68 -3.49
N ILE A 24 -3.65 22.30 -2.31
CA ILE A 24 -4.32 21.33 -1.44
C ILE A 24 -5.59 21.95 -0.86
N LYS A 25 -6.73 21.31 -1.11
CA LYS A 25 -8.03 21.65 -0.52
C LYS A 25 -8.22 20.95 0.82
N GLU A 26 -7.91 19.66 0.86
CA GLU A 26 -8.25 18.78 1.98
C GLU A 26 -7.15 17.74 2.21
N ILE A 27 -6.98 17.36 3.48
CA ILE A 27 -6.07 16.30 3.91
C ILE A 27 -6.83 15.46 4.91
N ASN A 28 -7.06 14.19 4.56
CA ASN A 28 -7.79 13.24 5.38
C ASN A 28 -6.84 12.13 5.82
N ARG A 29 -6.69 11.93 7.13
CA ARG A 29 -5.93 10.80 7.66
C ARG A 29 -6.73 9.52 7.47
N ILE A 30 -6.08 8.49 6.93
CA ILE A 30 -6.66 7.15 6.78
C ILE A 30 -6.30 6.36 8.03
N LEU A 31 -7.31 6.00 8.82
CA LEU A 31 -7.15 5.31 10.11
C LEU A 31 -7.28 3.79 10.00
N GLU A 32 -7.95 3.29 8.96
CA GLU A 32 -8.25 1.88 8.79
C GLU A 32 -7.50 1.30 7.57
N GLY A 33 -7.03 0.06 7.70
CA GLY A 33 -6.41 -0.69 6.60
C GLY A 33 -5.00 -0.23 6.20
N ALA A 34 -4.42 0.78 6.84
CA ALA A 34 -3.04 1.20 6.63
C ALA A 34 -2.14 0.68 7.76
N SER A 35 -1.02 0.05 7.39
CA SER A 35 0.00 -0.42 8.34
C SER A 35 0.89 0.71 8.88
N SER A 36 0.75 1.92 8.34
CA SER A 36 1.50 3.12 8.69
C SER A 36 0.65 4.37 8.46
N GLU A 37 1.16 5.54 8.88
CA GLU A 37 0.48 6.81 8.65
C GLU A 37 0.24 7.06 7.16
N CYS A 38 -1.02 7.26 6.80
CA CYS A 38 -1.43 7.47 5.41
C CYS A 38 -2.44 8.61 5.35
N PHE A 39 -2.25 9.50 4.38
CA PHE A 39 -3.07 10.69 4.20
C PHE A 39 -3.61 10.76 2.77
N HIS A 40 -4.93 10.89 2.64
CA HIS A 40 -5.59 11.20 1.39
C HIS A 40 -5.59 12.72 1.16
N ILE A 41 -4.96 13.15 0.07
CA ILE A 41 -4.75 14.54 -0.28
C ILE A 41 -5.65 14.88 -1.47
N ILE A 42 -6.47 15.91 -1.32
CA ILE A 42 -7.38 16.37 -2.37
C ILE A 42 -6.94 17.76 -2.83
N THR A 43 -6.75 17.91 -4.14
CA THR A 43 -6.35 19.19 -4.78
C THR A 43 -7.39 19.64 -5.81
N LYS A 44 -7.11 20.66 -6.63
CA LYS A 44 -7.94 20.94 -7.82
C LYS A 44 -7.59 20.00 -8.98
N GLU A 45 -6.35 19.52 -9.01
CA GLU A 45 -5.71 18.83 -10.10
C GLU A 45 -5.89 17.30 -10.01
N GLY A 46 -6.08 16.78 -8.80
CA GLY A 46 -6.24 15.35 -8.54
C GLY A 46 -6.31 14.97 -7.06
N GLU A 47 -6.33 13.67 -6.82
CA GLU A 47 -6.36 13.03 -5.50
C GLU A 47 -5.13 12.14 -5.34
N TYR A 48 -4.53 12.13 -4.15
CA TYR A 48 -3.24 11.48 -3.89
C TYR A 48 -3.21 10.79 -2.53
N LEU A 49 -2.32 9.80 -2.38
CA LEU A 49 -1.98 9.18 -1.10
C LEU A 49 -0.55 9.55 -0.71
N PHE A 50 -0.40 10.21 0.43
CA PHE A 50 0.89 10.49 1.05
C PHE A 50 1.09 9.51 2.20
N LYS A 51 2.10 8.65 2.10
CA LYS A 51 2.33 7.57 3.08
C LYS A 51 3.66 7.76 3.77
N ASP A 52 3.66 7.64 5.09
CA ASP A 52 4.86 7.40 5.88
C ASP A 52 5.23 5.93 5.76
N ILE A 53 6.49 5.65 5.49
CA ILE A 53 7.01 4.32 5.24
C ILE A 53 7.95 3.95 6.36
N GLU A 54 7.75 2.77 6.92
CA GLU A 54 8.70 2.19 7.85
C GLU A 54 9.88 1.57 7.10
N MET A 55 11.09 2.04 7.42
CA MET A 55 12.33 1.51 6.87
C MET A 55 12.79 0.29 7.67
N ILE A 56 12.10 -0.84 7.49
CA ILE A 56 12.48 -2.15 8.07
C ILE A 56 13.09 -3.07 7.00
N PHE A 57 13.77 -4.14 7.41
CA PHE A 57 14.51 -5.03 6.50
C PHE A 57 13.67 -5.70 5.40
N MET A 58 12.34 -5.78 5.59
CA MET A 58 11.38 -6.32 4.63
C MET A 58 10.95 -5.29 3.58
N ASN A 59 11.07 -4.00 3.89
CA ASN A 59 10.55 -2.93 3.05
C ASN A 59 11.65 -2.38 2.15
N HIS A 60 11.35 -2.28 0.86
CA HIS A 60 12.24 -1.75 -0.18
C HIS A 60 11.55 -0.59 -0.91
N PRO A 61 11.29 0.54 -0.23
CA PRO A 61 10.46 1.60 -0.79
C PRO A 61 11.09 2.30 -2.00
N ASP A 62 12.41 2.19 -2.19
CA ASP A 62 13.09 2.65 -3.39
C ASP A 62 12.75 1.80 -4.63
N LYS A 63 12.35 0.54 -4.43
CA LYS A 63 11.95 -0.37 -5.51
C LYS A 63 10.48 -0.23 -5.90
N GLU A 64 9.61 0.22 -4.98
CA GLU A 64 8.17 0.33 -5.25
C GLU A 64 7.85 1.19 -6.49
N PRO A 65 8.41 2.40 -6.67
CA PRO A 65 8.17 3.20 -7.87
C PRO A 65 8.68 2.51 -9.14
N LEU A 66 9.78 1.75 -9.06
CA LEU A 66 10.38 1.06 -10.21
C LEU A 66 9.49 -0.11 -10.67
N ILE A 67 9.03 -0.92 -9.73
CA ILE A 67 8.09 -2.02 -9.96
C ILE A 67 6.79 -1.47 -10.54
N ASN A 68 6.26 -0.42 -9.92
CA ASN A 68 5.02 0.20 -10.35
C ASN A 68 5.14 0.77 -11.79
N ASN A 69 6.21 1.51 -12.09
CA ASN A 69 6.48 2.01 -13.44
C ASN A 69 6.58 0.87 -14.48
N LEU A 70 7.21 -0.25 -14.12
CA LEU A 70 7.29 -1.42 -15.01
C LEU A 70 5.91 -2.02 -15.28
N LEU A 71 5.09 -2.18 -14.24
CA LEU A 71 3.72 -2.67 -14.33
C LEU A 71 2.86 -1.76 -15.21
N SER A 72 2.88 -0.45 -14.96
CA SER A 72 2.16 0.57 -15.72
C SER A 72 2.53 0.55 -17.21
N LYS A 73 3.84 0.52 -17.52
CA LYS A 73 4.34 0.44 -18.91
C LYS A 73 3.88 -0.81 -19.66
N ASN A 74 3.53 -1.88 -18.94
CA ASN A 74 3.00 -3.12 -19.50
C ASN A 74 1.47 -3.21 -19.39
N GLY A 75 0.78 -2.09 -19.16
CA GLY A 75 -0.68 -1.98 -19.18
C GLY A 75 -1.37 -2.52 -17.93
N ILE A 76 -0.64 -2.79 -16.85
CA ILE A 76 -1.24 -3.15 -15.57
C ILE A 76 -1.71 -1.86 -14.88
N PRO A 77 -2.99 -1.76 -14.48
CA PRO A 77 -3.53 -0.57 -13.84
C PRO A 77 -3.00 -0.46 -12.40
N VAL A 78 -2.04 0.43 -12.19
CA VAL A 78 -1.43 0.73 -10.89
C VAL A 78 -1.47 2.23 -10.62
N SER A 79 -1.26 2.62 -9.36
CA SER A 79 -1.13 4.05 -8.99
C SER A 79 0.12 4.64 -9.61
N GLU A 80 0.17 5.95 -9.81
CA GLU A 80 1.37 6.64 -10.26
C GLU A 80 2.15 7.15 -9.05
N PHE A 81 3.47 6.98 -9.04
CA PHE A 81 4.33 7.60 -8.03
C PHE A 81 4.78 8.98 -8.47
N TYR A 82 4.67 9.96 -7.58
CA TYR A 82 5.08 11.33 -7.85
C TYR A 82 6.47 11.59 -7.28
N LYS A 83 7.30 12.22 -8.10
CA LYS A 83 8.58 12.74 -7.65
C LYS A 83 8.39 14.05 -6.90
N THR A 84 9.24 14.26 -5.90
CA THR A 84 9.47 15.58 -5.31
C THR A 84 9.95 16.56 -6.38
N LYS A 85 9.92 17.86 -6.08
CA LYS A 85 10.46 18.93 -6.93
C LYS A 85 11.95 18.75 -7.23
N ASN A 86 12.66 17.98 -6.40
CA ASN A 86 14.08 17.66 -6.61
C ASN A 86 14.31 16.39 -7.45
N GLY A 87 13.24 15.72 -7.90
CA GLY A 87 13.32 14.57 -8.80
C GLY A 87 13.37 13.19 -8.12
N GLU A 88 13.28 13.15 -6.79
CA GLU A 88 13.31 11.92 -5.98
C GLU A 88 11.92 11.38 -5.67
N TYR A 89 11.76 10.05 -5.63
CA TYR A 89 10.49 9.40 -5.25
C TYR A 89 10.28 9.31 -3.73
N LEU A 90 11.38 9.28 -2.97
CA LEU A 90 11.36 9.23 -1.52
C LEU A 90 11.69 10.61 -0.95
N LEU A 91 10.99 10.97 0.13
CA LEU A 91 11.22 12.19 0.88
C LEU A 91 11.56 11.83 2.31
N GLU A 92 12.78 12.13 2.73
CA GLU A 92 13.17 12.05 4.14
C GLU A 92 12.87 13.38 4.84
N TYR A 93 12.12 13.34 5.94
CA TYR A 93 11.81 14.54 6.71
C TYR A 93 11.64 14.22 8.20
N SER A 94 12.41 14.87 9.06
CA SER A 94 12.37 14.71 10.53
C SER A 94 12.40 13.26 11.02
N GLY A 95 13.16 12.38 10.35
CA GLY A 95 13.28 10.96 10.72
C GLY A 95 12.19 10.04 10.15
N HIS A 96 11.36 10.56 9.25
CA HIS A 96 10.36 9.79 8.51
C HIS A 96 10.76 9.69 7.03
N THR A 97 10.28 8.65 6.36
CA THR A 97 10.46 8.46 4.91
C THR A 97 9.09 8.41 4.28
N PHE A 98 8.84 9.27 3.30
CA PHE A 98 7.54 9.36 2.64
C PHE A 98 7.63 9.08 1.15
N HIS A 99 6.52 8.63 0.57
CA HIS A 99 6.27 8.75 -0.87
C HIS A 99 4.88 9.32 -1.14
N LEU A 100 4.66 9.80 -2.36
CA LEU A 100 3.38 10.30 -2.83
C LEU A 100 2.91 9.48 -4.04
N GLN A 101 1.66 9.01 -4.01
CA GLN A 101 1.05 8.19 -5.05
C GLN A 101 -0.26 8.81 -5.53
N SER A 102 -0.70 8.56 -6.77
CA SER A 102 -2.06 8.88 -7.18
C SER A 102 -3.07 8.04 -6.39
N PHE A 103 -4.22 8.62 -6.11
CA PHE A 103 -5.34 7.89 -5.52
C PHE A 103 -6.08 7.09 -6.60
N ILE A 104 -6.24 5.78 -6.39
CA ILE A 104 -7.06 4.93 -7.26
C ILE A 104 -8.49 4.93 -6.74
N LYS A 105 -9.40 5.53 -7.52
CA LYS A 105 -10.84 5.47 -7.24
C LYS A 105 -11.36 4.06 -7.48
N GLY A 106 -12.11 3.53 -6.52
CA GLY A 106 -12.68 2.20 -6.62
C GLY A 106 -13.50 1.84 -5.39
N LYS A 107 -13.91 0.57 -5.33
CA LYS A 107 -14.59 -0.01 -4.17
C LYS A 107 -13.71 -1.14 -3.63
N ILE A 108 -13.56 -1.16 -2.30
CA ILE A 108 -12.98 -2.30 -1.59
C ILE A 108 -14.14 -3.23 -1.28
N LEU A 109 -13.96 -4.52 -1.56
CA LEU A 109 -14.96 -5.54 -1.21
C LEU A 109 -14.76 -5.94 0.25
N GLU A 110 -15.87 -6.12 0.96
CA GLU A 110 -15.87 -6.66 2.32
C GLU A 110 -15.19 -8.03 2.36
N VAL A 111 -14.57 -8.37 3.48
CA VAL A 111 -13.85 -9.63 3.67
C VAL A 111 -14.79 -10.80 3.36
N ASN A 112 -14.32 -11.76 2.55
CA ASN A 112 -15.07 -12.95 2.12
C ASN A 112 -16.37 -12.68 1.32
N THR A 113 -16.54 -11.49 0.73
CA THR A 113 -17.73 -11.16 -0.08
C THR A 113 -17.48 -11.11 -1.60
N ALA A 114 -16.28 -11.48 -2.04
CA ALA A 114 -15.89 -11.36 -3.45
C ALA A 114 -16.76 -12.26 -4.37
N PRO A 115 -17.41 -11.70 -5.41
CA PRO A 115 -18.18 -12.50 -6.35
C PRO A 115 -17.28 -13.34 -7.25
N LYS A 116 -17.81 -14.45 -7.78
CA LYS A 116 -17.04 -15.42 -8.59
C LYS A 116 -16.29 -14.80 -9.77
N TRP A 117 -16.90 -13.84 -10.46
CA TRP A 117 -16.25 -13.16 -11.58
C TRP A 117 -15.01 -12.39 -11.11
N PHE A 118 -15.08 -11.69 -9.98
CA PHE A 118 -13.97 -10.92 -9.41
C PHE A 118 -12.83 -11.82 -8.95
N MET A 119 -13.15 -12.98 -8.36
CA MET A 119 -12.14 -13.97 -7.99
C MET A 119 -11.36 -14.47 -9.21
N LYS A 120 -12.05 -14.76 -10.32
CA LYS A 120 -11.41 -15.19 -11.56
C LYS A 120 -10.52 -14.08 -12.15
N GLU A 121 -11.04 -12.87 -12.25
CA GLU A 121 -10.29 -11.72 -12.79
C GLU A 121 -9.09 -11.35 -11.91
N SER A 122 -9.20 -11.49 -10.59
CA SER A 122 -8.10 -11.26 -9.66
C SER A 122 -6.95 -12.25 -9.87
N ALA A 123 -7.27 -13.53 -10.09
CA ALA A 123 -6.26 -14.55 -10.41
C ALA A 123 -5.60 -14.28 -11.77
N GLU A 124 -6.37 -13.87 -12.78
CA GLU A 124 -5.83 -13.46 -14.08
C GLU A 124 -4.93 -12.23 -13.97
N MET A 125 -5.32 -11.22 -13.19
CA MET A 125 -4.52 -10.02 -12.94
C MET A 125 -3.21 -10.37 -12.24
N LEU A 126 -3.25 -11.23 -11.21
CA LEU A 126 -2.05 -11.70 -10.52
C LEU A 126 -1.09 -12.43 -11.48
N GLY A 127 -1.61 -13.27 -12.38
CA GLY A 127 -0.81 -13.93 -13.42
C GLY A 127 -0.14 -12.94 -14.37
N LYS A 128 -0.85 -11.87 -14.78
CA LYS A 128 -0.27 -10.80 -15.60
C LYS A 128 0.84 -10.04 -14.86
N ILE A 129 0.63 -9.73 -13.57
CA ILE A 129 1.64 -9.10 -12.72
C ILE A 129 2.89 -9.98 -12.65
N HIS A 130 2.75 -11.28 -12.35
CA HIS A 130 3.87 -12.21 -12.32
C HIS A 130 4.63 -12.22 -13.65
N LYS A 131 3.90 -12.29 -14.77
CA LYS A 131 4.52 -12.32 -16.10
C LYS A 131 5.36 -11.08 -16.39
N VAL A 132 4.89 -9.90 -16.01
CA VAL A 132 5.63 -8.65 -16.18
C VAL A 132 6.87 -8.63 -15.27
N LEU A 133 6.76 -9.16 -14.06
CA LEU A 133 7.85 -9.15 -13.08
C LEU A 133 8.91 -10.23 -13.29
N GLU A 134 8.70 -11.22 -14.16
CA GLU A 134 9.73 -12.22 -14.53
C GLU A 134 11.05 -11.58 -14.98
N GLY A 135 10.99 -10.41 -15.62
CA GLY A 135 12.16 -9.67 -16.09
C GLY A 135 12.74 -8.69 -15.07
N PHE A 136 12.15 -8.57 -13.88
CA PHE A 136 12.63 -7.66 -12.84
C PHE A 136 13.72 -8.33 -11.99
N SER A 137 14.76 -7.59 -11.65
CA SER A 137 15.84 -8.11 -10.79
C SER A 137 15.29 -8.54 -9.43
N LEU A 138 15.73 -9.71 -8.95
CA LEU A 138 15.41 -10.19 -7.61
C LEU A 138 15.76 -9.14 -6.56
N LEU A 139 14.89 -9.00 -5.56
CA LEU A 139 15.17 -8.19 -4.38
C LEU A 139 16.32 -8.84 -3.58
N THR A 140 17.23 -8.02 -3.06
CA THR A 140 18.42 -8.48 -2.33
C THR A 140 18.10 -9.04 -0.94
N SER A 141 16.90 -8.77 -0.42
CA SER A 141 16.34 -9.33 0.80
C SER A 141 14.81 -9.28 0.73
N GLY A 142 14.12 -10.02 1.59
CA GLY A 142 12.65 -10.02 1.64
C GLY A 142 12.12 -11.33 2.18
N ILE A 143 10.91 -11.70 1.74
CA ILE A 143 10.25 -12.94 2.11
C ILE A 143 10.93 -14.11 1.38
N GLY A 144 11.76 -14.86 2.11
CA GLY A 144 12.50 -16.03 1.62
C GLY A 144 11.74 -17.35 1.76
N LYS A 145 12.41 -18.46 1.44
CA LYS A 145 11.83 -19.81 1.56
C LYS A 145 11.42 -20.11 3.00
N GLU A 146 12.17 -19.58 3.96
CA GLU A 146 11.97 -19.72 5.40
C GLU A 146 10.59 -19.23 5.84
N PHE A 147 10.05 -18.18 5.19
CA PHE A 147 8.69 -17.72 5.48
C PHE A 147 7.65 -18.79 5.10
N PHE A 148 7.87 -19.50 3.98
CA PHE A 148 6.95 -20.52 3.48
C PHE A 148 7.09 -21.86 4.21
N GLU A 149 8.17 -22.09 4.96
CA GLU A 149 8.34 -23.30 5.79
C GLU A 149 7.24 -23.44 6.84
N PHE A 150 6.68 -22.31 7.30
CA PHE A 150 5.60 -22.28 8.30
C PHE A 150 4.20 -22.11 7.68
N ILE A 151 4.11 -21.90 6.37
CA ILE A 151 2.85 -21.76 5.62
C ILE A 151 2.51 -23.14 5.00
N THR A 152 2.11 -24.09 5.84
CA THR A 152 1.69 -25.43 5.40
C THR A 152 0.17 -25.51 5.18
N PRO A 153 -0.34 -26.46 4.38
CA PRO A 153 -1.79 -26.70 4.26
C PRO A 153 -2.47 -26.93 5.62
N GLU A 154 -1.80 -27.63 6.54
CA GLU A 154 -2.28 -27.86 7.89
C GLU A 154 -2.34 -26.57 8.70
N ALA A 155 -1.30 -25.73 8.65
CA ALA A 155 -1.28 -24.44 9.32
C ALA A 155 -2.35 -23.50 8.77
N ALA A 156 -2.55 -23.49 7.44
CA ALA A 156 -3.60 -22.71 6.78
C ALA A 156 -4.99 -23.20 7.21
N LYS A 157 -5.22 -24.52 7.27
CA LYS A 157 -6.47 -25.10 7.75
C LYS A 157 -6.75 -24.72 9.22
N ILE A 158 -5.75 -24.85 10.10
CA ILE A 158 -5.88 -24.45 11.51
C ILE A 158 -6.20 -22.95 11.63
N SER A 159 -5.53 -22.10 10.84
CA SER A 159 -5.80 -20.66 10.82
C SER A 159 -7.24 -20.37 10.35
N TYR A 160 -7.69 -21.03 9.29
CA TYR A 160 -9.05 -20.89 8.77
C TYR A 160 -10.11 -21.31 9.80
N GLU A 161 -9.95 -22.48 10.43
CA GLU A 161 -10.85 -22.98 11.46
C GLU A 161 -10.92 -22.03 12.67
N LYS A 162 -9.77 -21.45 13.08
CA LYS A 162 -9.74 -20.41 14.12
C LYS A 162 -10.54 -19.16 13.72
N SER A 163 -10.37 -18.67 12.49
CA SER A 163 -11.11 -17.50 11.99
C SER A 163 -12.62 -17.75 11.95
N VAL A 164 -13.05 -18.94 11.51
CA VAL A 164 -14.47 -19.33 11.51
C VAL A 164 -15.03 -19.38 12.93
N ASN A 165 -14.31 -20.01 13.86
CA ASN A 165 -14.76 -20.10 15.26
C ASN A 165 -14.86 -18.72 15.92
N MET A 166 -13.93 -17.80 15.66
CA MET A 166 -14.01 -16.42 16.17
C MET A 166 -15.25 -15.68 15.67
N GLN A 167 -15.64 -15.84 14.40
CA GLN A 167 -16.87 -15.24 13.88
C GLN A 167 -18.13 -15.85 14.50
N ILE A 168 -18.15 -17.17 14.73
CA ILE A 168 -19.27 -17.83 15.41
C ILE A 168 -19.40 -17.30 16.85
N LEU A 169 -18.29 -17.16 17.57
CA LEU A 169 -18.27 -16.61 18.93
C LEU A 169 -18.72 -15.15 18.97
N SER A 170 -18.27 -14.29 18.05
CA SER A 170 -18.71 -12.88 18.03
C SER A 170 -20.21 -12.76 17.78
N ALA A 171 -20.75 -13.54 16.83
CA ALA A 171 -22.17 -13.56 16.52
C ALA A 171 -23.06 -14.10 17.66
N LEU A 172 -22.49 -14.89 18.58
CA LEU A 172 -23.18 -15.38 19.78
C LEU A 172 -23.14 -14.37 20.94
N MET A 173 -22.13 -13.50 21.01
CA MET A 173 -22.00 -12.48 22.05
C MET A 173 -22.74 -11.17 21.74
N GLU A 174 -23.14 -10.95 20.49
CA GLU A 174 -23.98 -9.82 20.05
C GLU A 174 -25.50 -10.06 20.20
N LYS A 175 -25.92 -11.20 20.76
CA LYS A 175 -27.32 -11.54 21.11
C LYS A 175 -27.58 -11.40 22.60
#